data_AF-A0A1V9XIH5-F1
#
_entry.id   AF-A0A1V9XIH5-F1
#
_cell.length_a   1.000
_cell.length_b   1.000
_cell.length_c   1.000
_cell.angle_alpha   90.00
_cell.angle_beta   90.00
_cell.angle_gamma   90.00
#
_symmetry.space_group_name_H-M   'P 1'
#
loop_
_entity.id
_entity.type
_entity.pdbx_description
1 polymer ?
#
loop_
_entity_poly.entity_id
_entity_poly.type
_entity_poly.pdbx_seq_one_letter_code
_entity_poly.pdbx_strand_id
1 'polypeptide(L)'
;MVFKISSGLLSDAKFISPAALMLSGSLVQCFAFIVLSYASTLAALLFASCLMGVSNGCRIILFIIVLINDFGLENLSHAFSFANFFIGIATLLKPFLVISVTA
;
A
#
# COMPACT_ATOMS: atom_id res chain seq x y z
N MET A 1 -1.32 12.29 -4.56
CA MET A 1 -0.07 13.00 -4.93
C MET A 1 0.66 13.47 -3.68
N VAL A 2 0.01 14.27 -2.81
CA VAL A 2 0.62 14.81 -1.57
C VAL A 2 1.26 13.72 -0.69
N PHE A 3 0.53 12.67 -0.34
CA PHE A 3 1.05 11.58 0.52
C PHE A 3 2.18 10.75 -0.12
N LYS A 4 2.29 10.77 -1.45
CA LYS A 4 3.38 10.10 -2.18
C LYS A 4 4.68 10.90 -2.07
N ILE A 5 4.58 12.21 -2.21
CA ILE A 5 5.74 13.11 -2.13
C ILE A 5 6.26 13.17 -0.69
N SER A 6 5.36 13.25 0.30
CA SER A 6 5.77 13.29 1.70
C SER A 6 6.42 12.00 2.19
N SER A 7 5.95 10.83 1.73
CA SER A 7 6.56 9.54 2.10
C SER A 7 7.95 9.36 1.46
N GLY A 8 8.13 9.80 0.21
CA GLY A 8 9.43 9.85 -0.45
C GLY A 8 10.42 10.75 0.30
N LEU A 9 10.02 11.99 0.61
CA LEU A 9 10.84 12.93 1.38
C LEU A 9 11.24 12.39 2.76
N LEU A 10 10.32 11.73 3.47
CA LEU A 10 10.57 11.19 4.80
C LEU A 10 11.57 10.01 4.77
N SER A 11 11.50 9.21 3.71
CA SER A 11 12.45 8.12 3.45
C SER A 11 13.83 8.66 3.04
N ASP A 12 13.87 9.65 2.13
CA ASP A 12 15.11 10.25 1.63
C ASP A 12 15.87 11.00 2.73
N ALA A 13 15.14 11.61 3.67
CA ALA A 13 15.72 12.26 4.84
C ALA A 13 16.32 11.27 5.88
N LYS A 14 16.30 9.95 5.61
CA LYS A 14 16.83 8.88 6.46
C LYS A 14 16.22 8.81 7.88
N PHE A 15 15.10 9.48 8.13
CA PHE A 15 14.44 9.39 9.43
C PHE A 15 13.93 7.97 9.72
N ILE A 16 13.42 7.27 8.69
CA ILE A 16 12.86 5.92 8.79
C ILE A 16 13.30 5.10 7.57
N SER A 17 13.62 3.83 7.78
CA SER A 17 13.91 2.87 6.70
C SER A 17 12.71 2.74 5.74
N PRO A 18 12.93 2.73 4.40
CA PRO A 18 11.85 2.54 3.42
C PRO A 18 10.96 1.33 3.72
N ALA A 19 11.54 0.22 4.18
CA ALA A 19 10.81 -1.00 4.54
C ALA A 19 9.90 -0.80 5.76
N ALA A 20 10.38 -0.09 6.79
CA ALA A 20 9.60 0.23 7.98
C ALA A 20 8.44 1.20 7.66
N LEU A 21 8.66 2.15 6.75
CA LEU A 21 7.63 3.09 6.30
C LEU A 21 6.58 2.40 5.40
N MET A 22 6.98 1.40 4.62
CA MET A 22 6.03 0.51 3.93
C MET A 22 5.21 -0.32 4.91
N LEU A 23 5.83 -0.88 5.96
CA LEU A 23 5.14 -1.63 7.00
C LEU A 23 4.09 -0.75 7.71
N SER A 24 4.47 0.46 8.13
CA SER A 24 3.53 1.38 8.78
C SER A 24 2.38 1.77 7.85
N GLY A 25 2.66 2.02 6.56
CA GLY A 25 1.60 2.21 5.56
C GLY A 25 0.66 1.00 5.44
N SER A 26 1.18 -0.22 5.60
CA SER A 26 0.39 -1.46 5.60
C SER A 26 -0.55 -1.54 6.82
N LEU A 27 -0.06 -1.15 8.00
CA LEU A 27 -0.84 -1.09 9.23
C LEU A 27 -1.96 -0.05 9.14
N VAL A 28 -1.65 1.14 8.60
CA VAL A 28 -2.65 2.19 8.33
C VAL A 28 -3.73 1.67 7.37
N GLN A 29 -3.38 0.86 6.38
CA GLN A 29 -4.36 0.24 5.48
C GLN A 29 -5.30 -0.71 6.21
N CYS A 30 -4.75 -1.56 7.08
CA CYS A 30 -5.52 -2.50 7.88
C CYS A 30 -6.54 -1.75 8.74
N PHE A 31 -6.07 -0.71 9.44
CA PHE A 31 -6.94 0.16 10.22
C PHE A 31 -8.02 0.84 9.36
N ALA A 32 -7.65 1.32 8.16
CA ALA A 32 -8.62 1.92 7.24
C ALA A 32 -9.72 0.93 6.81
N PHE A 33 -9.39 -0.35 6.59
CA PHE A 33 -10.39 -1.37 6.28
C PHE A 33 -11.31 -1.67 7.46
N ILE A 34 -10.80 -1.68 8.69
CA ILE A 34 -11.62 -1.83 9.90
C ILE A 34 -12.57 -0.64 10.03
N VAL A 35 -12.08 0.59 9.87
CA VAL A 35 -12.95 1.78 9.89
C VAL A 35 -14.01 1.69 8.79
N LEU A 36 -13.63 1.26 7.60
CA LEU A 36 -14.55 1.12 6.47
C LEU A 36 -15.62 0.06 6.73
N SER A 37 -15.32 -1.04 7.43
CA SER A 37 -16.32 -2.08 7.75
C SER A 37 -17.38 -1.60 8.75
N TYR A 38 -17.07 -0.59 9.56
CA TYR A 38 -18.01 0.01 10.52
C TYR A 38 -18.53 1.39 10.08
N ALA A 39 -18.20 1.83 8.86
CA ALA A 39 -18.56 3.17 8.40
C ALA A 39 -20.05 3.25 8.05
N SER A 40 -20.82 3.92 8.90
CA SER A 40 -22.24 4.22 8.67
C SER A 40 -22.51 5.68 8.30
N THR A 41 -21.49 6.54 8.38
CA THR A 41 -21.60 7.98 8.12
C THR A 41 -20.64 8.42 7.02
N LEU A 42 -21.00 9.49 6.31
CA LEU A 42 -20.14 10.09 5.28
C LEU A 42 -18.78 10.51 5.85
N ALA A 43 -18.76 11.02 7.08
CA ALA A 43 -17.53 11.41 7.76
C ALA A 43 -16.58 10.21 7.97
N ALA A 44 -17.11 9.06 8.41
CA ALA A 44 -16.33 7.83 8.56
C ALA A 44 -15.79 7.32 7.20
N LEU A 45 -16.59 7.44 6.14
CA LEU A 45 -16.19 7.06 4.78
C LEU A 45 -15.05 7.95 4.24
N LEU A 46 -15.16 9.27 4.44
CA LEU A 46 -14.12 10.24 4.06
C LEU A 46 -12.84 10.00 4.85
N PHE A 47 -12.95 9.71 6.15
CA PHE A 47 -11.81 9.40 6.99
C PHE A 47 -11.10 8.12 6.54
N ALA A 48 -11.84 7.02 6.31
CA ALA A 48 -11.29 5.78 5.77
C ALA A 48 -10.63 5.99 4.40
N SER A 49 -11.24 6.78 3.52
CA SER A 49 -10.68 7.13 2.20
C SER A 49 -9.38 7.91 2.33
N CYS A 50 -9.30 8.85 3.28
CA CYS A 50 -8.08 9.58 3.59
C CYS A 50 -6.96 8.63 4.04
N LEU A 51 -7.24 7.73 5.00
CA LEU A 51 -6.28 6.74 5.49
C LEU A 51 -5.80 5.80 4.38
N MET A 52 -6.71 5.35 3.51
CA MET A 52 -6.35 4.58 2.31
C MET A 52 -5.43 5.38 1.38
N GLY A 53 -5.66 6.67 1.22
CA GLY A 53 -4.78 7.58 0.47
C GLY A 53 -3.38 7.70 1.08
N VAL A 54 -3.27 7.84 2.40
CA VAL A 54 -1.99 7.88 3.13
C VAL A 54 -1.22 6.58 2.92
N SER A 55 -1.87 5.44 3.19
CA SER A 55 -1.27 4.12 3.07
C SER A 55 -0.72 3.84 1.66
N ASN A 56 -1.55 4.06 0.64
CA ASN A 56 -1.14 3.86 -0.76
C ASN A 56 -0.03 4.84 -1.16
N GLY A 57 -0.05 6.06 -0.59
CA GLY A 57 1.00 7.07 -0.79
C GLY A 57 2.37 6.58 -0.31
N CYS A 58 2.43 5.93 0.84
CA CYS A 58 3.65 5.34 1.36
C CYS A 58 4.14 4.18 0.49
N ARG A 59 3.26 3.27 0.09
CA ARG A 59 3.67 2.01 -0.55
C ARG A 59 4.13 2.15 -2.01
N ILE A 60 3.44 2.96 -2.82
CA ILE A 60 3.68 2.97 -4.28
C ILE A 60 5.11 3.40 -4.65
N ILE A 61 5.65 4.43 -3.99
CA ILE A 61 7.00 4.93 -4.30
C ILE A 61 8.07 4.09 -3.60
N LEU A 62 7.84 3.74 -2.33
CA LEU A 62 8.82 2.99 -1.55
C LEU A 62 9.01 1.55 -2.04
N PHE A 63 7.99 0.97 -2.68
CA PHE A 63 8.07 -0.39 -3.22
C PHE A 63 9.21 -0.55 -4.23
N ILE A 64 9.39 0.42 -5.14
CA ILE A 64 10.49 0.41 -6.11
C ILE A 64 11.83 0.60 -5.40
N ILE A 65 11.89 1.49 -4.40
CA ILE A 65 13.12 1.75 -3.63
C ILE A 65 13.57 0.50 -2.86
N VAL A 66 12.64 -0.21 -2.23
CA VAL A 66 12.92 -1.46 -1.51
C VAL A 66 13.41 -2.53 -2.49
N LEU A 67 12.75 -2.70 -3.64
CA LEU A 67 13.19 -3.66 -4.66
C LEU A 67 14.59 -3.36 -5.19
N ILE A 68 14.93 -2.10 -5.42
CA ILE A 68 16.29 -1.70 -5.84
C ILE A 68 17.31 -2.03 -4.74
N ASN A 69 16.98 -1.77 -3.47
CA ASN A 69 17.88 -2.05 -2.35
C ASN A 69 18.13 -3.56 -2.16
N ASP A 70 17.12 -4.41 -2.38
CA ASP A 70 17.21 -5.84 -2.11
C ASP A 70 17.76 -6.64 -3.31
N PHE A 71 17.38 -6.28 -4.55
CA PHE A 71 17.71 -7.04 -5.76
C PHE A 71 18.67 -6.33 -6.71
N GLY A 72 19.01 -5.07 -6.43
CA GLY A 72 19.79 -4.22 -7.32
C GLY A 72 18.98 -3.65 -8.49
N LEU A 73 19.53 -2.61 -9.11
CA LEU A 73 18.86 -1.94 -10.25
C LEU A 73 18.77 -2.84 -11.48
N GLU A 74 19.75 -3.72 -11.68
CA GLU A 74 19.85 -4.64 -12.81
C GLU A 74 18.72 -5.68 -12.84
N ASN A 75 18.28 -6.17 -11.67
CA ASN A 75 17.21 -7.16 -11.56
C ASN A 75 15.84 -6.53 -11.26
N LEU A 76 15.76 -5.19 -11.16
CA LEU A 76 14.55 -4.47 -10.78
C LEU A 76 13.37 -4.84 -11.68
N SER A 77 13.58 -4.88 -13.00
CA SER A 77 12.51 -5.19 -13.96
C SER A 77 11.95 -6.59 -13.73
N HIS A 78 12.81 -7.58 -13.47
CA HIS A 78 12.41 -8.95 -13.18
C HIS A 78 11.67 -9.04 -11.84
N ALA A 79 12.24 -8.49 -10.78
CA ALA A 79 11.65 -8.53 -9.44
C ALA A 79 10.31 -7.79 -9.37
N PHE A 80 10.22 -6.61 -10.02
CA PHE A 80 8.99 -5.84 -10.14
C PHE A 80 7.93 -6.58 -10.95
N SER A 81 8.30 -7.19 -12.07
CA SER A 81 7.37 -7.96 -12.91
C SER A 81 6.83 -9.18 -12.16
N PHE A 82 7.70 -9.92 -11.48
CA PHE A 82 7.31 -11.08 -10.68
C PHE A 82 6.35 -10.68 -9.56
N ALA A 83 6.68 -9.65 -8.79
CA ALA A 83 5.81 -9.18 -7.72
C ALA A 83 4.44 -8.72 -8.24
N ASN A 84 4.40 -7.97 -9.35
CA ASN A 84 3.14 -7.55 -9.96
C ASN A 84 2.33 -8.71 -10.53
N PHE A 85 2.97 -9.78 -11.01
CA PHE A 85 2.29 -10.99 -11.44
C PHE A 85 1.51 -11.63 -10.28
N PHE A 86 2.11 -11.79 -9.10
CA PHE A 86 1.40 -12.30 -7.92
C PHE A 86 0.31 -11.34 -7.43
N ILE A 87 0.57 -10.03 -7.45
CA ILE A 87 -0.46 -9.03 -7.11
C ILE A 87 -1.64 -9.13 -8.08
N GLY A 88 -1.39 -9.35 -9.37
CA GLY A 88 -2.40 -9.57 -10.39
C GLY A 88 -3.25 -10.80 -10.09
N ILE A 89 -2.63 -11.94 -9.80
CA ILE A 89 -3.33 -13.17 -9.40
C ILE A 89 -4.19 -12.94 -8.15
N ALA A 90 -3.62 -12.33 -7.10
CA ALA A 90 -4.35 -12.03 -5.87
C ALA A 90 -5.54 -11.08 -6.13
N THR A 91 -5.39 -10.13 -7.05
CA THR A 91 -6.45 -9.21 -7.45
C THR A 91 -7.59 -9.92 -8.19
N LEU A 92 -7.28 -10.92 -9.03
CA LEU A 92 -8.29 -11.73 -9.72
C LEU A 92 -9.13 -12.57 -8.74
N LEU A 93 -8.56 -12.98 -7.61
CA LEU A 93 -9.28 -13.74 -6.58
C LEU A 93 -10.22 -12.87 -5.72
N LYS A 94 -9.97 -11.55 -5.68
CA LYS A 94 -10.65 -10.62 -4.77
C LYS A 94 -12.18 -10.55 -4.96
N PRO A 95 -12.75 -10.49 -6.19
CA PRO A 95 -14.20 -10.48 -6.39
C PRO A 95 -14.89 -11.71 -5.84
N PHE A 96 -14.30 -12.90 -6.03
CA PHE A 96 -14.85 -14.17 -5.54
C PHE A 96 -14.90 -14.21 -4.01
N LEU A 97 -13.87 -13.69 -3.35
CA LEU A 97 -13.80 -13.62 -1.88
C LEU A 97 -14.86 -12.66 -1.30
N VAL A 98 -15.08 -11.51 -1.94
CA VAL A 98 -16.08 -10.53 -1.48
C VAL A 98 -17.50 -11.09 -1.63
N ILE A 99 -17.78 -11.79 -2.74
CA ILE A 99 -19.10 -12.38 -2.98
C ILE A 99 -19.40 -13.51 -2.00
N SER A 100 -18.42 -14.35 -1.67
CA SER A 100 -18.59 -15.49 -0.74
C SER A 100 -18.85 -15.08 0.72
N VAL A 101 -18.48 -13.87 1.13
CA VAL A 101 -18.69 -13.37 2.51
C VAL A 101 -20.03 -12.66 2.67
N THR A 102 -20.69 -12.31 1.55
CA THR A 102 -21.96 -11.56 1.54
C THR A 102 -23.18 -12.44 1.23
N ALA A 103 -22.98 -13.76 1.07
CA ALA A 103 -24.02 -14.77 0.87
C ALA A 103 -24.20 -15.61 2.14
#